data_AF-A0A7Z0E5J7-F1
#
_entry.id   AF-A0A7Z0E5J7-F1
#
_cell.length_a   1.000
_cell.length_b   1.000
_cell.length_c   1.000
_cell.angle_alpha   90.00
_cell.angle_beta   90.00
_cell.angle_gamma   90.00
#
_symmetry.space_group_name_H-M   'P 1'
#
loop_
_entity.id
_entity.type
_entity.pdbx_description
1 polymer ?
#
loop_
_entity_poly.entity_id
_entity_poly.type
_entity_poly.pdbx_seq_one_letter_code
_entity_poly.pdbx_strand_id
1 'polypeptide(L)'
;MTEIIDIRRTIQSIITSIRLDIVDGRRDLPLSLNDRAGIGERVERVRVMLLNATRVRLLGEDDKFALVESVEDLISVLGSFDLLRERFRFRSSGPGENRGVPDDVLLRGDIEQALTLALHMVRSVNTYDAVDGADLFSSAHGNLITKTEASRRLNSIVPEDVVSPVRFDFVDRRLVVVHSPAVADQRDQSSVASARAALIEQGERVLESLRISNCDKRLFEVFEKLHEKLAHAEDVVQLGVLNISCEHMAGSFKEELPTAVESLVRAHSSSISLYVAHFPEWRTFSEKALLLDLSSDDIEDVKAAALKISDQFERNAENIDEEVPRTIRYLASLIDDPLKVTKRTGSALITSLENLLAKLFSVAAEFLGDTVKKTSEALSTWTARIVVAFVVSTALAAGAELTPVFSKFQTTAWVQKAMEVLNKVELKVE
;
A
#
# COMPACT_ATOMS: atom_id res chain seq x y z
N MET A 1 18.70 -7.16 -4.89
CA MET A 1 17.31 -6.65 -4.70
C MET A 1 16.69 -6.23 -6.03
N THR A 2 17.35 -5.39 -6.83
CA THR A 2 16.92 -5.03 -8.21
C THR A 2 16.65 -6.27 -9.07
N GLU A 3 17.50 -7.29 -8.97
CA GLU A 3 17.38 -8.54 -9.73
C GLU A 3 16.08 -9.32 -9.44
N ILE A 4 15.62 -9.42 -8.19
CA ILE A 4 14.36 -10.13 -7.84
C ILE A 4 13.13 -9.38 -8.38
N ILE A 5 13.16 -8.05 -8.30
CA ILE A 5 12.06 -7.22 -8.81
C ILE A 5 11.96 -7.35 -10.34
N ASP A 6 13.10 -7.35 -11.03
CA ASP A 6 13.16 -7.51 -12.48
C ASP A 6 12.76 -8.94 -12.91
N ILE A 7 13.16 -9.95 -12.14
CA ILE A 7 12.74 -11.34 -12.36
C ILE A 7 11.21 -11.47 -12.26
N ARG A 8 10.63 -10.93 -11.19
CA ARG A 8 9.18 -10.94 -11.00
C ARG A 8 8.45 -10.27 -12.15
N ARG A 9 8.84 -9.04 -12.51
CA ARG A 9 8.17 -8.27 -13.57
C ARG A 9 8.17 -9.03 -14.89
N THR A 10 9.29 -9.69 -15.19
CA THR A 10 9.43 -10.53 -16.38
C THR A 10 8.45 -11.70 -16.35
N ILE A 11 8.44 -12.49 -15.26
CA ILE A 11 7.53 -13.64 -15.14
C ILE A 11 6.07 -13.18 -15.18
N GLN A 12 5.72 -12.09 -14.48
CA GLN A 12 4.37 -11.54 -14.46
C GLN A 12 3.91 -11.10 -15.85
N SER A 13 4.80 -10.51 -16.65
CA SER A 13 4.52 -10.14 -18.04
C SER A 13 4.34 -11.37 -18.92
N ILE A 14 5.10 -12.45 -18.67
CA ILE A 14 4.92 -13.74 -19.37
C ILE A 14 3.54 -14.33 -19.07
N ILE A 15 3.19 -14.45 -17.78
CA ILE A 15 1.90 -15.02 -17.34
C ILE A 15 0.72 -14.19 -17.84
N THR A 16 0.85 -12.86 -17.83
CA THR A 16 -0.18 -11.96 -18.35
C THR A 16 -0.33 -12.10 -19.87
N SER A 17 0.77 -12.25 -20.60
CA SER A 17 0.74 -12.47 -22.06
C SER A 17 0.06 -13.80 -22.41
N ILE A 18 0.35 -14.87 -21.67
CA ILE A 18 -0.31 -16.19 -21.82
C ILE A 18 -1.82 -16.07 -21.55
N ARG A 19 -2.21 -15.40 -20.47
CA ARG A 19 -3.62 -15.16 -20.13
C ARG A 19 -4.36 -14.47 -21.28
N LEU A 20 -3.80 -13.36 -21.76
CA LEU A 20 -4.44 -12.55 -22.80
C LEU A 20 -4.57 -13.30 -24.14
N ASP A 21 -3.55 -14.08 -24.51
CA ASP A 21 -3.52 -14.76 -25.80
C ASP A 21 -4.33 -16.07 -25.79
N ILE A 22 -4.35 -16.82 -24.68
CA ILE A 22 -4.98 -18.14 -24.58
C ILE A 22 -6.33 -18.09 -23.86
N VAL A 23 -6.37 -17.53 -22.66
CA VAL A 23 -7.55 -17.58 -21.77
C VAL A 23 -8.62 -16.63 -22.28
N ASP A 24 -8.25 -15.39 -22.59
CA ASP A 24 -9.20 -14.34 -23.01
C ASP A 24 -9.60 -14.46 -24.49
N GLY A 25 -9.18 -15.52 -25.19
CA GLY A 25 -9.67 -15.84 -26.53
C GLY A 25 -9.25 -14.87 -27.64
N ARG A 26 -8.16 -14.12 -27.44
CA ARG A 26 -7.63 -13.23 -28.49
C ARG A 26 -7.01 -13.99 -29.67
N ARG A 27 -6.75 -15.29 -29.51
CA ARG A 27 -6.40 -16.21 -30.60
C ARG A 27 -7.48 -17.24 -30.79
N ASP A 28 -7.70 -17.57 -32.05
CA ASP A 28 -8.57 -18.66 -32.48
C ASP A 28 -7.82 -19.99 -32.29
N LEU A 29 -7.77 -20.43 -31.03
CA LEU A 29 -7.18 -21.70 -30.62
C LEU A 29 -8.29 -22.74 -30.48
N PRO A 30 -8.07 -24.00 -30.92
CA PRO A 30 -9.05 -25.08 -30.86
C PRO A 30 -9.22 -25.65 -29.44
N LEU A 31 -9.39 -24.77 -28.45
CA LEU A 31 -9.57 -25.11 -27.04
C LEU A 31 -11.04 -24.99 -26.66
N SER A 32 -11.56 -25.99 -25.96
CA SER A 32 -12.87 -25.89 -25.35
C SER A 32 -12.89 -24.83 -24.25
N LEU A 33 -14.09 -24.41 -23.84
CA LEU A 33 -14.24 -23.48 -22.72
C LEU A 33 -13.64 -24.06 -21.43
N ASN A 34 -13.77 -25.38 -21.21
CA ASN A 34 -13.24 -26.05 -20.04
C ASN A 34 -11.71 -26.09 -20.04
N ASP A 35 -11.09 -26.31 -21.20
CA ASP A 35 -9.62 -26.28 -21.33
C ASP A 35 -9.08 -24.88 -21.03
N ARG A 36 -9.74 -23.84 -21.57
CA ARG A 36 -9.39 -22.43 -21.30
C ARG A 36 -9.53 -22.09 -19.82
N ALA A 37 -10.58 -22.57 -19.16
CA ALA A 37 -10.77 -22.37 -17.72
C ALA A 37 -9.67 -23.07 -16.90
N GLY A 38 -9.31 -24.32 -17.25
CA GLY A 38 -8.26 -25.07 -16.57
C GLY A 38 -6.86 -24.49 -16.74
N ILE A 39 -6.57 -23.89 -17.91
CA ILE A 39 -5.34 -23.11 -18.14
C ILE A 39 -5.39 -21.81 -17.33
N GLY A 40 -6.53 -21.11 -17.34
CA GLY A 40 -6.73 -19.86 -16.60
C GLY A 40 -6.50 -20.00 -15.10
N GLU A 41 -6.97 -21.09 -14.50
CA GLU A 41 -6.74 -21.38 -13.07
C GLU A 41 -5.24 -21.48 -12.75
N ARG A 42 -4.46 -22.19 -13.57
CA ARG A 42 -3.01 -22.38 -13.38
C ARG A 42 -2.22 -21.10 -13.57
N VAL A 43 -2.55 -20.34 -14.62
CA VAL A 43 -2.03 -18.99 -14.87
C VAL A 43 -2.26 -18.10 -13.64
N GLU A 44 -3.47 -18.13 -13.09
CA GLU A 44 -3.82 -17.31 -11.93
C GLU A 44 -3.11 -17.79 -10.65
N ARG A 45 -2.95 -19.11 -10.46
CA ARG A 45 -2.17 -19.69 -9.34
C ARG A 45 -0.73 -19.15 -9.35
N VAL A 46 -0.05 -19.23 -10.49
CA VAL A 46 1.31 -18.68 -10.65
C VAL A 46 1.32 -17.17 -10.38
N ARG A 47 0.33 -16.42 -10.90
CA ARG A 47 0.21 -14.97 -10.67
C ARG A 47 0.08 -14.64 -9.18
N VAL A 48 -0.77 -15.35 -8.44
CA VAL A 48 -0.99 -15.15 -7.01
C VAL A 48 0.27 -15.47 -6.22
N MET A 49 0.97 -16.56 -6.55
CA MET A 49 2.25 -16.90 -5.90
C MET A 49 3.31 -15.81 -6.12
N LEU A 50 3.42 -15.29 -7.34
CA LEU A 50 4.32 -14.17 -7.65
C LEU A 50 3.93 -12.89 -6.90
N LEU A 51 2.64 -12.60 -6.75
CA LEU A 51 2.16 -11.46 -5.96
C LEU A 51 2.48 -11.65 -4.47
N ASN A 52 2.33 -12.85 -3.93
CA ASN A 52 2.65 -13.13 -2.52
C ASN A 52 4.16 -13.06 -2.26
N ALA A 53 4.99 -13.55 -3.18
CA ALA A 53 6.44 -13.43 -3.12
C ALA A 53 6.93 -11.97 -3.02
N THR A 54 6.15 -10.99 -3.52
CA THR A 54 6.50 -9.56 -3.37
C THR A 54 6.36 -9.02 -1.97
N ARG A 55 5.40 -9.54 -1.20
CA ARG A 55 5.06 -8.98 0.10
C ARG A 55 6.08 -9.35 1.16
N VAL A 56 6.80 -10.46 0.97
CA VAL A 56 7.73 -11.02 1.97
C VAL A 56 9.20 -10.66 1.65
N ARG A 57 9.48 -9.98 0.52
CA ARG A 57 10.83 -9.61 0.02
C ARG A 57 11.82 -10.77 -0.15
N LEU A 58 11.41 -12.01 0.16
CA LEU A 58 12.16 -13.26 0.08
C LEU A 58 11.20 -14.37 -0.37
N LEU A 59 11.59 -15.17 -1.36
CA LEU A 59 10.98 -16.47 -1.65
C LEU A 59 11.67 -17.48 -0.75
N GLY A 60 10.94 -18.06 0.22
CA GLY A 60 11.45 -19.23 0.94
C GLY A 60 11.70 -20.39 -0.04
N GLU A 61 12.51 -21.38 0.36
CA GLU A 61 12.72 -22.59 -0.45
C GLU A 61 11.40 -23.29 -0.80
N ASP A 62 10.48 -23.38 0.17
CA ASP A 62 9.17 -23.99 -0.06
C ASP A 62 8.32 -23.19 -1.07
N ASP A 63 8.33 -21.86 -0.97
CA ASP A 63 7.60 -20.99 -1.90
C ASP A 63 8.21 -21.04 -3.31
N LYS A 64 9.55 -21.09 -3.39
CA LYS A 64 10.28 -21.27 -4.65
C LYS A 64 9.95 -22.62 -5.27
N PHE A 65 9.97 -23.70 -4.48
CA PHE A 65 9.61 -25.03 -4.93
C PHE A 65 8.18 -25.08 -5.46
N ALA A 66 7.22 -24.53 -4.70
CA ALA A 66 5.81 -24.50 -5.09
C ALA A 66 5.57 -23.62 -6.34
N LEU A 67 6.33 -22.53 -6.50
CA LEU A 67 6.29 -21.70 -7.71
C LEU A 67 6.87 -22.44 -8.92
N VAL A 68 8.00 -23.15 -8.76
CA VAL A 68 8.58 -23.99 -9.81
C VAL A 68 7.59 -25.06 -10.24
N GLU A 69 7.00 -25.80 -9.29
CA GLU A 69 6.01 -26.84 -9.56
C GLU A 69 4.78 -26.29 -10.29
N SER A 70 4.31 -25.11 -9.89
CA SER A 70 3.15 -24.46 -10.54
C SER A 70 3.46 -24.02 -11.97
N VAL A 71 4.69 -23.57 -12.26
CA VAL A 71 5.11 -23.23 -13.62
C VAL A 71 5.30 -24.50 -14.46
N GLU A 72 5.84 -25.58 -13.89
CA GLU A 72 5.97 -26.88 -14.57
C GLU A 72 4.61 -27.51 -14.90
N ASP A 73 3.63 -27.44 -13.98
CA ASP A 73 2.25 -27.86 -14.23
C ASP A 73 1.63 -27.04 -15.38
N LEU A 74 1.87 -25.73 -15.41
CA LEU A 74 1.41 -24.88 -16.52
C LEU A 74 2.05 -25.29 -17.87
N ILE A 75 3.37 -25.56 -17.90
CA ILE A 75 4.05 -26.05 -19.11
C ILE A 75 3.45 -27.38 -19.57
N SER A 76 3.25 -28.32 -18.64
CA SER A 76 2.69 -29.65 -18.92
C SER A 76 1.31 -29.56 -19.57
N VAL A 77 0.42 -28.75 -18.99
CA VAL A 77 -0.93 -28.55 -19.53
C VAL A 77 -0.90 -27.90 -20.90
N LEU A 78 -0.12 -26.84 -21.09
CA LEU A 78 0.03 -26.20 -22.41
C LEU A 78 0.62 -27.16 -23.45
N GLY A 79 1.52 -28.05 -23.04
CA GLY A 79 2.10 -29.10 -23.86
C GLY A 79 1.09 -30.14 -24.33
N SER A 80 0.14 -30.52 -23.47
CA SER A 80 -0.93 -31.47 -23.84
C SER A 80 -1.87 -30.96 -24.94
N PHE A 81 -1.86 -29.65 -25.20
CA PHE A 81 -2.63 -28.99 -26.26
C PHE A 81 -1.76 -28.51 -27.43
N ASP A 82 -0.49 -28.92 -27.51
CA ASP A 82 0.50 -28.47 -28.51
C ASP A 82 0.70 -26.94 -28.56
N LEU A 83 0.34 -26.21 -27.49
CA LEU A 83 0.40 -24.74 -27.45
C LEU A 83 1.82 -24.21 -27.18
N LEU A 84 2.74 -25.06 -26.71
CA LEU A 84 4.09 -24.64 -26.35
C LEU A 84 4.87 -24.05 -27.53
N ARG A 85 4.61 -24.53 -28.76
CA ARG A 85 5.26 -24.08 -30.00
C ARG A 85 4.59 -22.87 -30.65
N GLU A 86 3.48 -22.39 -30.07
CA GLU A 86 2.81 -21.21 -30.59
C GLU A 86 3.68 -19.97 -30.41
N ARG A 87 3.69 -19.08 -31.40
CA ARG A 87 4.46 -17.84 -31.31
C ARG A 87 4.03 -17.06 -30.09
N PHE A 88 4.97 -16.70 -29.23
CA PHE A 88 4.69 -15.94 -28.03
C PHE A 88 4.81 -14.44 -28.33
N ARG A 89 3.77 -13.66 -27.99
CA ARG A 89 3.83 -12.20 -28.08
C ARG A 89 4.00 -11.65 -26.67
N PHE A 90 5.24 -11.39 -26.29
CA PHE A 90 5.51 -10.73 -25.03
C PHE A 90 4.89 -9.32 -25.02
N ARG A 91 4.02 -9.05 -24.05
CA ARG A 91 3.45 -7.73 -23.81
C ARG A 91 4.01 -7.23 -22.49
N SER A 92 4.86 -6.20 -22.55
CA SER A 92 5.31 -5.55 -21.31
C SER A 92 4.12 -4.87 -20.63
N SER A 93 4.14 -4.86 -19.31
CA SER A 93 3.12 -4.25 -18.46
C SER A 93 3.32 -2.73 -18.35
N GLY A 94 4.49 -2.21 -18.74
CA GLY A 94 4.83 -0.78 -18.69
C GLY A 94 6.11 -0.39 -19.46
N PRO A 95 6.39 0.93 -19.57
CA PRO A 95 7.61 1.46 -20.19
C PRO A 95 8.85 1.16 -19.34
N GLY A 96 9.88 0.56 -19.95
CA GLY A 96 11.17 0.26 -19.30
C GLY A 96 11.32 -1.17 -18.75
N GLU A 97 10.32 -2.03 -18.90
CA GLU A 97 10.26 -3.37 -18.30
C GLU A 97 11.01 -4.48 -19.05
N ASN A 98 11.68 -4.18 -20.17
CA ASN A 98 12.39 -5.19 -20.96
C ASN A 98 13.84 -5.43 -20.50
N ARG A 99 14.28 -4.82 -19.39
CA ARG A 99 15.65 -5.02 -18.88
C ARG A 99 15.80 -6.46 -18.35
N GLY A 100 16.60 -7.26 -19.03
CA GLY A 100 16.94 -8.63 -18.60
C GLY A 100 16.22 -9.74 -19.36
N VAL A 101 15.27 -9.42 -20.24
CA VAL A 101 14.70 -10.43 -21.15
C VAL A 101 15.54 -10.44 -22.43
N PRO A 102 16.08 -11.60 -22.85
CA PRO A 102 16.80 -11.71 -24.11
C PRO A 102 15.94 -11.24 -25.30
N ASP A 103 16.51 -10.44 -26.21
CA ASP A 103 15.80 -9.85 -27.36
C ASP A 103 15.17 -10.90 -28.29
N ASP A 104 15.78 -12.08 -28.38
CA ASP A 104 15.27 -13.22 -29.14
C ASP A 104 13.96 -13.77 -28.56
N VAL A 105 13.83 -13.83 -27.22
CA VAL A 105 12.58 -14.20 -26.54
C VAL A 105 11.50 -13.14 -26.74
N LEU A 106 11.87 -11.85 -26.67
CA LEU A 106 10.94 -10.73 -26.87
C LEU A 106 10.41 -10.63 -28.31
N LEU A 107 11.23 -10.95 -29.31
CA LEU A 107 10.92 -10.69 -30.72
C LEU A 107 10.43 -11.93 -31.49
N ARG A 108 10.84 -13.14 -31.10
CA ARG A 108 10.60 -14.37 -31.90
C ARG A 108 10.37 -15.64 -31.11
N GLY A 109 10.30 -15.58 -29.79
CA GLY A 109 10.15 -16.77 -28.95
C GLY A 109 8.80 -17.48 -29.10
N ASP A 110 8.76 -18.74 -28.70
CA ASP A 110 7.54 -19.49 -28.44
C ASP A 110 7.20 -19.51 -26.94
N ILE A 111 6.05 -20.10 -26.58
CA ILE A 111 5.57 -20.14 -25.20
C ILE A 111 6.51 -21.00 -24.33
N GLU A 112 7.07 -22.06 -24.89
CA GLU A 112 8.03 -22.94 -24.24
C GLU A 112 9.28 -22.18 -23.77
N GLN A 113 9.87 -21.37 -24.65
CA GLN A 113 11.04 -20.56 -24.34
C GLN A 113 10.75 -19.52 -23.27
N ALA A 114 9.59 -18.86 -23.32
CA ALA A 114 9.20 -17.88 -22.31
C ALA A 114 9.02 -18.53 -20.92
N LEU A 115 8.33 -19.67 -20.83
CA LEU A 115 8.14 -20.37 -19.57
C LEU A 115 9.42 -21.03 -19.06
N THR A 116 10.29 -21.52 -19.95
CA THR A 116 11.62 -22.03 -19.59
C THR A 116 12.50 -20.91 -19.03
N LEU A 117 12.45 -19.72 -19.62
CA LEU A 117 13.12 -18.53 -19.08
C LEU A 117 12.57 -18.21 -17.68
N ALA A 118 11.25 -18.18 -17.51
CA ALA A 118 10.64 -17.97 -16.20
C ALA A 118 11.12 -18.99 -15.16
N LEU A 119 11.14 -20.28 -15.49
CA LEU A 119 11.68 -21.34 -14.62
C LEU A 119 13.15 -21.12 -14.28
N HIS A 120 13.98 -20.80 -15.28
CA HIS A 120 15.39 -20.53 -15.06
C HIS A 120 15.58 -19.37 -14.11
N MET A 121 14.83 -18.28 -14.30
CA MET A 121 14.87 -17.10 -13.45
C MET A 121 14.42 -17.41 -12.01
N VAL A 122 13.34 -18.18 -11.82
CA VAL A 122 12.92 -18.62 -10.47
C VAL A 122 14.00 -19.49 -9.82
N ARG A 123 14.59 -20.42 -10.57
CA ARG A 123 15.66 -21.32 -10.07
C ARG A 123 16.95 -20.58 -9.74
N SER A 124 17.30 -19.57 -10.54
CA SER A 124 18.51 -18.76 -10.38
C SER A 124 18.41 -17.71 -9.30
N VAL A 125 17.19 -17.41 -8.79
CA VAL A 125 17.06 -16.66 -7.54
C VAL A 125 17.79 -17.47 -6.47
N ASN A 126 18.94 -16.97 -6.03
CA ASN A 126 19.60 -17.47 -4.83
C ASN A 126 18.57 -17.43 -3.72
N THR A 127 18.13 -18.62 -3.31
CA THR A 127 17.47 -18.78 -2.05
C THR A 127 18.48 -18.37 -1.00
N TYR A 128 18.13 -17.35 -0.23
CA TYR A 128 18.82 -17.19 1.03
C TYR A 128 18.59 -18.49 1.78
N ASP A 129 19.68 -19.21 2.11
CA ASP A 129 19.60 -20.47 2.82
C ASP A 129 18.58 -20.32 3.95
N ALA A 130 17.54 -21.15 3.91
CA ALA A 130 16.59 -21.26 5.00
C ALA A 130 17.30 -21.67 6.32
N VAL A 131 18.60 -21.97 6.28
CA VAL A 131 19.46 -22.08 7.46
C VAL A 131 19.56 -20.75 8.21
N ASP A 132 19.68 -19.61 7.52
CA ASP A 132 19.59 -18.30 8.20
C ASP A 132 18.13 -17.98 8.54
N GLY A 133 17.15 -18.29 7.69
CA GLY A 133 15.72 -18.04 7.94
C GLY A 133 15.12 -18.81 9.12
N ALA A 134 15.51 -20.06 9.29
CA ALA A 134 15.12 -20.89 10.42
C ALA A 134 15.92 -20.48 11.66
N ASP A 135 17.23 -20.20 11.60
CA ASP A 135 17.96 -19.67 12.77
C ASP A 135 17.59 -18.22 13.14
N LEU A 136 17.01 -17.48 12.19
CA LEU A 136 16.39 -16.19 12.41
C LEU A 136 15.18 -16.31 13.38
N PHE A 137 14.43 -17.42 13.37
CA PHE A 137 13.24 -17.58 14.21
C PHE A 137 13.30 -18.79 15.18
N SER A 138 14.27 -19.70 15.05
CA SER A 138 14.50 -20.88 15.89
C SER A 138 15.19 -20.53 17.21
N SER A 139 15.73 -19.32 17.34
CA SER A 139 16.11 -18.74 18.63
C SER A 139 14.88 -18.34 19.48
N ALA A 140 13.84 -19.19 19.47
CA ALA A 140 12.71 -19.16 20.39
C ALA A 140 13.12 -19.52 21.84
N HIS A 141 14.41 -19.77 22.08
CA HIS A 141 14.98 -19.85 23.42
C HIS A 141 15.78 -18.56 23.72
N GLY A 142 15.11 -17.58 24.33
CA GLY A 142 15.70 -16.60 25.27
C GLY A 142 16.86 -15.68 24.85
N ASN A 143 17.39 -15.77 23.63
CA ASN A 143 18.62 -15.07 23.28
C ASN A 143 18.33 -13.73 22.59
N LEU A 144 18.95 -12.68 23.15
CA LEU A 144 19.00 -11.33 22.57
C LEU A 144 19.64 -11.37 21.18
N ILE A 145 19.11 -10.60 20.24
CA ILE A 145 19.67 -10.47 18.89
C ILE A 145 20.51 -9.19 18.78
N THR A 146 21.55 -9.24 17.94
CA THR A 146 22.43 -8.08 17.73
C THR A 146 21.70 -6.96 16.96
N LYS A 147 22.17 -5.71 17.09
CA LYS A 147 21.58 -4.56 16.37
C LYS A 147 21.64 -4.73 14.84
N THR A 148 22.77 -5.24 14.32
CA THR A 148 22.94 -5.53 12.89
C THR A 148 21.89 -6.52 12.38
N GLU A 149 21.67 -7.55 13.18
CA GLU A 149 20.74 -8.62 12.84
C GLU A 149 19.30 -8.13 12.91
N ALA A 150 18.95 -7.35 13.93
CA ALA A 150 17.64 -6.71 14.04
C ALA A 150 17.37 -5.75 12.88
N SER A 151 18.35 -4.93 12.50
CA SER A 151 18.26 -4.04 11.33
C SER A 151 17.97 -4.84 10.05
N ARG A 152 18.72 -5.92 9.81
CA ARG A 152 18.52 -6.80 8.65
C ARG A 152 17.11 -7.41 8.63
N ARG A 153 16.64 -7.91 9.77
CA ARG A 153 15.30 -8.50 9.94
C ARG A 153 14.19 -7.49 9.71
N LEU A 154 14.29 -6.31 10.32
CA LEU A 154 13.30 -5.25 10.11
C LEU A 154 13.24 -4.85 8.63
N ASN A 155 14.39 -4.69 7.99
CA ASN A 155 14.45 -4.37 6.56
C ASN A 155 13.89 -5.48 5.65
N SER A 156 13.85 -6.74 6.08
CA SER A 156 13.24 -7.81 5.28
C SER A 156 11.72 -7.92 5.50
N ILE A 157 11.21 -7.59 6.68
CA ILE A 157 9.78 -7.76 7.02
C ILE A 157 8.94 -6.50 6.85
N VAL A 158 9.51 -5.30 7.04
CA VAL A 158 8.77 -4.04 6.95
C VAL A 158 8.52 -3.73 5.48
N PRO A 159 7.26 -3.60 5.04
CA PRO A 159 6.93 -3.34 3.65
C PRO A 159 7.34 -1.92 3.22
N GLU A 160 7.35 -1.68 1.92
CA GLU A 160 7.40 -0.31 1.39
C GLU A 160 6.05 0.37 1.61
N ASP A 161 6.05 1.71 1.57
CA ASP A 161 4.85 2.53 1.72
C ASP A 161 3.72 2.05 0.80
N VAL A 162 2.57 1.82 1.40
CA VAL A 162 1.34 1.47 0.70
C VAL A 162 0.64 2.75 0.23
N VAL A 163 -0.08 2.71 -0.88
CA VAL A 163 -0.93 3.85 -1.28
C VAL A 163 -2.00 4.09 -0.21
N SER A 164 -1.95 5.26 0.42
CA SER A 164 -2.83 5.68 1.51
C SER A 164 -3.23 7.15 1.36
N PRO A 165 -4.26 7.62 2.09
CA PRO A 165 -4.60 9.04 2.17
C PRO A 165 -3.50 9.90 2.79
N VAL A 166 -2.77 9.37 3.78
CA VAL A 166 -1.76 10.10 4.54
C VAL A 166 -0.49 9.26 4.61
N ARG A 167 0.65 9.91 4.33
CA ARG A 167 1.99 9.33 4.45
C ARG A 167 2.79 10.12 5.48
N PHE A 168 3.78 9.46 6.06
CA PHE A 168 4.60 10.01 7.13
C PHE A 168 6.08 9.87 6.78
N ASP A 169 6.89 10.82 7.22
CA ASP A 169 8.34 10.77 7.06
C ASP A 169 9.06 11.45 8.22
N PHE A 170 10.38 11.32 8.27
CA PHE A 170 11.23 12.03 9.21
C PHE A 170 12.01 13.13 8.49
N VAL A 171 11.68 14.38 8.78
CA VAL A 171 12.40 15.56 8.29
C VAL A 171 13.01 16.26 9.49
N ASP A 172 14.31 16.55 9.43
CA ASP A 172 15.05 17.19 10.52
C ASP A 172 14.82 16.52 11.90
N ARG A 173 14.74 15.18 11.90
CA ARG A 173 14.49 14.33 13.09
C ARG A 173 13.09 14.44 13.68
N ARG A 174 12.16 15.13 13.02
CA ARG A 174 10.76 15.19 13.42
C ARG A 174 9.91 14.33 12.51
N LEU A 175 8.97 13.59 13.10
CA LEU A 175 7.93 12.90 12.34
C LEU A 175 6.98 13.96 11.75
N VAL A 176 6.81 13.96 10.44
CA VAL A 176 5.97 14.90 9.69
C VAL A 176 4.95 14.17 8.82
N VAL A 177 3.89 14.86 8.43
CA VAL A 177 3.01 14.41 7.34
C VAL A 177 3.64 14.78 6.00
N VAL A 178 3.60 13.86 5.03
CA VAL A 178 4.10 14.10 3.68
C VAL A 178 2.93 14.39 2.75
N HIS A 179 2.93 15.58 2.15
CA HIS A 179 2.03 15.93 1.07
C HIS A 179 2.64 15.58 -0.28
N SER A 180 1.90 14.82 -1.08
CA SER A 180 2.31 14.46 -2.43
C SER A 180 1.39 15.11 -3.46
N PRO A 181 1.94 15.73 -4.52
CA PRO A 181 1.12 16.26 -5.59
C PRO A 181 0.37 15.13 -6.29
N ALA A 182 -0.88 15.38 -6.66
CA ALA A 182 -1.66 14.42 -7.44
C ALA A 182 -1.15 14.38 -8.88
N VAL A 183 -0.65 13.23 -9.34
CA VAL A 183 -0.08 13.08 -10.68
C VAL A 183 -1.02 12.25 -11.56
N ALA A 184 -1.72 12.91 -12.47
CA ALA A 184 -2.50 12.23 -13.50
C ALA A 184 -1.60 11.72 -14.64
N ASP A 185 -2.14 10.79 -15.43
CA ASP A 185 -1.49 10.31 -16.66
C ASP A 185 -1.19 11.50 -17.59
N GLN A 186 -0.01 11.49 -18.24
CA GLN A 186 0.47 12.62 -19.06
C GLN A 186 -0.53 13.07 -20.13
N ARG A 187 -1.30 12.14 -20.69
CA ARG A 187 -2.31 12.41 -21.73
C ARG A 187 -3.50 13.20 -21.21
N ASP A 188 -3.78 13.10 -19.91
CA ASP A 188 -4.98 13.65 -19.29
C ASP A 188 -4.69 14.93 -18.49
N GLN A 189 -3.43 15.35 -18.36
CA GLN A 189 -3.03 16.49 -17.54
C GLN A 189 -3.80 17.79 -17.85
N SER A 190 -3.98 18.12 -19.13
CA SER A 190 -4.75 19.31 -19.52
C SER A 190 -6.22 19.20 -19.12
N SER A 191 -6.83 18.04 -19.36
CA SER A 191 -8.24 17.78 -19.03
C SER A 191 -8.48 17.80 -17.52
N VAL A 192 -7.58 17.20 -16.75
CA VAL A 192 -7.61 17.16 -15.29
C VAL A 192 -7.45 18.58 -14.71
N ALA A 193 -6.53 19.38 -15.24
CA ALA A 193 -6.35 20.76 -14.82
C ALA A 193 -7.60 21.62 -15.09
N SER A 194 -8.22 21.50 -16.27
CA SER A 194 -9.46 22.18 -16.60
C SER A 194 -10.63 21.72 -15.73
N ALA A 195 -10.78 20.41 -15.50
CA ALA A 195 -11.81 19.86 -14.63
C ALA A 195 -11.67 20.37 -13.20
N ARG A 196 -10.43 20.42 -12.68
CA ARG A 196 -10.15 20.97 -11.36
C ARG A 196 -10.53 22.43 -11.23
N ALA A 197 -10.17 23.27 -12.21
CA ALA A 197 -10.53 24.68 -12.18
C ALA A 197 -12.05 24.89 -12.13
N ALA A 198 -12.81 24.13 -12.93
CA ALA A 198 -14.27 24.15 -12.90
C ALA A 198 -14.84 23.65 -11.56
N LEU A 199 -14.22 22.62 -10.96
CA LEU A 199 -14.62 22.12 -9.64
C LEU A 199 -14.36 23.12 -8.52
N ILE A 200 -13.26 23.88 -8.57
CA ILE A 200 -12.98 24.94 -7.61
C ILE A 200 -14.08 26.01 -7.69
N GLU A 201 -14.39 26.50 -8.89
CA GLU A 201 -15.48 27.49 -9.09
C GLU A 201 -16.84 26.94 -8.62
N GLN A 202 -17.14 25.67 -8.90
CA GLN A 202 -18.35 25.03 -8.40
C GLN A 202 -18.37 24.93 -6.87
N GLY A 203 -17.22 24.62 -6.25
CA GLY A 203 -17.06 24.51 -4.80
C GLY A 203 -17.31 25.85 -4.10
N GLU A 204 -16.82 26.96 -4.65
CA GLU A 204 -17.11 28.30 -4.12
C GLU A 204 -18.61 28.58 -4.08
N ARG A 205 -19.34 28.21 -5.15
CA ARG A 205 -20.81 28.35 -5.21
C ARG A 205 -21.52 27.46 -4.20
N VAL A 206 -21.03 26.24 -3.97
CA VAL A 206 -21.54 25.32 -2.93
C VAL A 206 -21.37 25.95 -1.55
N LEU A 207 -20.18 26.45 -1.24
CA LEU A 207 -19.88 27.06 0.06
C LEU A 207 -20.73 28.29 0.33
N GLU A 208 -20.91 29.16 -0.66
CA GLU A 208 -21.79 30.32 -0.51
C GLU A 208 -23.24 29.91 -0.29
N SER A 209 -23.72 28.89 -1.03
CA SER A 209 -25.08 28.36 -0.87
C SER A 209 -25.31 27.73 0.51
N LEU A 210 -24.33 26.99 1.03
CA LEU A 210 -24.38 26.41 2.38
C LEU A 210 -24.37 27.50 3.47
N ARG A 211 -23.52 28.52 3.30
CA ARG A 211 -23.40 29.65 4.22
C ARG A 211 -24.74 30.37 4.42
N ILE A 212 -25.52 30.54 3.35
CA ILE A 212 -26.82 31.22 3.41
C ILE A 212 -27.99 30.28 3.75
N SER A 213 -27.83 28.95 3.66
CA SER A 213 -28.92 28.00 3.87
C SER A 213 -29.21 27.67 5.33
N ASN A 214 -28.56 28.35 6.29
CA ASN A 214 -28.69 28.10 7.73
C ASN A 214 -28.46 26.62 8.11
N CYS A 215 -27.57 25.92 7.39
CA CYS A 215 -27.24 24.53 7.70
C CYS A 215 -26.37 24.43 8.96
N ASP A 216 -26.27 23.23 9.52
CA ASP A 216 -25.34 22.96 10.62
C ASP A 216 -23.90 23.39 10.27
N LYS A 217 -23.23 24.07 11.21
CA LYS A 217 -21.87 24.60 11.03
C LYS A 217 -20.86 23.50 10.67
N ARG A 218 -21.04 22.29 11.20
CA ARG A 218 -20.17 21.14 10.93
C ARG A 218 -20.24 20.73 9.47
N LEU A 219 -21.43 20.81 8.85
CA LEU A 219 -21.60 20.56 7.42
C LEU A 219 -20.79 21.55 6.59
N PHE A 220 -20.91 22.85 6.90
CA PHE A 220 -20.15 23.90 6.23
C PHE A 220 -18.64 23.68 6.36
N GLU A 221 -18.13 23.46 7.58
CA GLU A 221 -16.69 23.32 7.86
C GLU A 221 -16.06 22.13 7.12
N VAL A 222 -16.79 21.04 6.91
CA VAL A 222 -16.27 19.87 6.18
C VAL A 222 -16.23 20.12 4.68
N PHE A 223 -17.24 20.81 4.11
CA PHE A 223 -17.19 21.23 2.70
C PHE A 223 -16.10 22.28 2.45
N GLU A 224 -15.85 23.16 3.41
CA GLU A 224 -14.76 24.13 3.35
C GLU A 224 -13.41 23.42 3.24
N LYS A 225 -13.16 22.43 4.12
CA LYS A 225 -11.95 21.59 4.04
C LYS A 225 -11.84 20.81 2.74
N LEU A 226 -12.94 20.28 2.21
CA LEU A 226 -12.96 19.59 0.92
C LEU A 226 -12.51 20.52 -0.21
N HIS A 227 -13.06 21.74 -0.22
CA HIS A 227 -12.74 22.76 -1.19
C HIS A 227 -11.28 23.23 -1.09
N GLU A 228 -10.78 23.47 0.13
CA GLU A 228 -9.37 23.80 0.38
C GLU A 228 -8.46 22.70 -0.17
N LYS A 229 -8.74 21.43 0.12
CA LYS A 229 -7.92 20.30 -0.36
C LYS A 229 -7.91 20.21 -1.89
N LEU A 230 -9.07 20.38 -2.53
CA LEU A 230 -9.19 20.45 -3.98
C LEU A 230 -8.34 21.60 -4.56
N ALA A 231 -8.32 22.76 -3.89
CA ALA A 231 -7.57 23.95 -4.27
C ALA A 231 -6.04 23.86 -4.10
N HIS A 232 -5.53 22.82 -3.40
CA HIS A 232 -4.08 22.58 -3.26
C HIS A 232 -3.54 21.51 -4.23
N ALA A 233 -4.41 20.67 -4.84
CA ALA A 233 -4.02 19.60 -5.78
C ALA A 233 -3.11 18.51 -5.19
N GLU A 234 -3.18 18.29 -3.88
CA GLU A 234 -2.37 17.31 -3.16
C GLU A 234 -3.23 16.19 -2.59
N ASP A 235 -2.60 15.02 -2.39
CA ASP A 235 -3.16 13.86 -1.72
C ASP A 235 -4.54 13.45 -2.25
N VAL A 236 -4.59 13.06 -3.53
CA VAL A 236 -5.84 12.70 -4.21
C VAL A 236 -6.64 11.61 -3.49
N VAL A 237 -5.96 10.69 -2.81
CA VAL A 237 -6.62 9.65 -2.01
C VAL A 237 -7.34 10.27 -0.81
N GLN A 238 -6.73 11.24 -0.13
CA GLN A 238 -7.37 11.99 0.94
C GLN A 238 -8.55 12.81 0.44
N LEU A 239 -8.42 13.46 -0.73
CA LEU A 239 -9.53 14.18 -1.37
C LEU A 239 -10.72 13.24 -1.64
N GLY A 240 -10.47 12.05 -2.19
CA GLY A 240 -11.52 11.06 -2.46
C GLY A 240 -12.20 10.55 -1.18
N VAL A 241 -11.43 10.23 -0.14
CA VAL A 241 -12.00 9.81 1.17
C VAL A 241 -12.81 10.94 1.81
N LEU A 242 -12.30 12.17 1.79
CA LEU A 242 -13.00 13.32 2.32
C LEU A 242 -14.32 13.57 1.58
N ASN A 243 -14.31 13.45 0.24
CA ASN A 243 -15.52 13.59 -0.55
C ASN A 243 -16.62 12.58 -0.17
N ILE A 244 -16.24 11.32 0.09
CA ILE A 244 -17.17 10.28 0.57
C ILE A 244 -17.76 10.67 1.94
N SER A 245 -16.93 11.15 2.86
CA SER A 245 -17.39 11.62 4.17
C SER A 245 -18.32 12.84 4.07
N CYS A 246 -18.02 13.77 3.16
CA CYS A 246 -18.88 14.93 2.87
C CYS A 246 -20.25 14.50 2.35
N GLU A 247 -20.29 13.55 1.40
CA GLU A 247 -21.53 13.00 0.86
C GLU A 247 -22.38 12.33 1.96
N HIS A 248 -21.72 11.54 2.82
CA HIS A 248 -22.40 10.89 3.94
C HIS A 248 -23.01 11.90 4.92
N MET A 249 -22.24 12.92 5.29
CA MET A 249 -22.70 13.94 6.21
C MET A 249 -23.81 14.80 5.59
N ALA A 250 -23.68 15.20 4.31
CA ALA A 250 -24.75 15.90 3.60
C ALA A 250 -26.05 15.08 3.57
N GLY A 251 -25.96 13.76 3.40
CA GLY A 251 -27.11 12.85 3.51
C GLY A 251 -27.77 12.86 4.89
N SER A 252 -26.99 13.02 5.96
CA SER A 252 -27.51 13.09 7.34
C SER A 252 -28.21 14.42 7.66
N PHE A 253 -27.85 15.50 6.96
CA PHE A 253 -28.47 16.83 7.08
C PHE A 253 -29.47 17.13 5.98
N LYS A 254 -29.88 16.11 5.20
CA LYS A 254 -30.74 16.30 4.02
C LYS A 254 -32.03 17.06 4.31
N GLU A 255 -32.68 16.79 5.44
CA GLU A 255 -33.95 17.43 5.82
C GLU A 255 -33.79 18.91 6.22
N GLU A 256 -32.55 19.34 6.55
CA GLU A 256 -32.23 20.72 6.90
C GLU A 256 -31.84 21.56 5.68
N LEU A 257 -31.58 20.93 4.53
CA LEU A 257 -31.12 21.61 3.32
C LEU A 257 -32.27 21.93 2.36
N PRO A 258 -32.29 23.14 1.77
CA PRO A 258 -33.15 23.40 0.62
C PRO A 258 -32.81 22.44 -0.53
N THR A 259 -33.83 21.91 -1.23
CA THR A 259 -33.65 20.93 -2.32
C THR A 259 -32.65 21.37 -3.39
N ALA A 260 -32.59 22.66 -3.70
CA ALA A 260 -31.62 23.22 -4.64
C ALA A 260 -30.18 23.11 -4.13
N VAL A 261 -29.96 23.35 -2.83
CA VAL A 261 -28.65 23.25 -2.18
C VAL A 261 -28.22 21.78 -2.05
N GLU A 262 -29.14 20.88 -1.66
CA GLU A 262 -28.90 19.43 -1.66
C GLU A 262 -28.44 18.95 -3.05
N SER A 263 -29.16 19.37 -4.10
CA SER A 263 -28.84 19.00 -5.48
C SER A 263 -27.47 19.52 -5.91
N LEU A 264 -27.13 20.77 -5.54
CA LEU A 264 -25.85 21.38 -5.84
C LEU A 264 -24.69 20.64 -5.15
N VAL A 265 -24.85 20.33 -3.85
CA VAL A 265 -23.90 19.55 -3.06
C VAL A 265 -23.66 18.17 -3.68
N ARG A 266 -24.74 17.45 -4.03
CA ARG A 266 -24.65 16.12 -4.64
C ARG A 266 -23.97 16.16 -6.00
N ALA A 267 -24.29 17.15 -6.84
CA ALA A 267 -23.65 17.31 -8.14
C ALA A 267 -22.16 17.60 -8.00
N HIS A 268 -21.76 18.43 -7.02
CA HIS A 268 -20.37 18.74 -6.75
C HIS A 268 -19.59 17.50 -6.26
N SER A 269 -20.13 16.78 -5.26
CA SER A 269 -19.51 15.54 -4.77
C SER A 269 -19.39 14.46 -5.84
N SER A 270 -20.39 14.32 -6.71
CA SER A 270 -20.33 13.41 -7.86
C SER A 270 -19.21 13.82 -8.84
N SER A 271 -19.05 15.11 -9.08
CA SER A 271 -18.03 15.65 -9.98
C SER A 271 -16.62 15.48 -9.42
N ILE A 272 -16.43 15.64 -8.10
CA ILE A 272 -15.16 15.32 -7.42
C ILE A 272 -14.86 13.82 -7.53
N SER A 273 -15.85 12.95 -7.35
CA SER A 273 -15.68 11.50 -7.51
C SER A 273 -15.18 11.11 -8.90
N LEU A 274 -15.71 11.75 -9.95
CA LEU A 274 -15.25 11.57 -11.32
C LEU A 274 -13.82 12.11 -11.51
N TYR A 275 -13.51 13.27 -10.92
CA TYR A 275 -12.18 13.86 -10.97
C TYR A 275 -11.12 12.95 -10.34
N VAL A 276 -11.33 12.45 -9.12
CA VAL A 276 -10.35 11.58 -8.45
C VAL A 276 -10.16 10.24 -9.18
N ALA A 277 -11.14 9.80 -9.96
CA ALA A 277 -11.05 8.56 -10.75
C ALA A 277 -10.00 8.62 -11.88
N HIS A 278 -9.56 9.82 -12.28
CA HIS A 278 -8.47 9.99 -13.24
C HIS A 278 -7.08 9.62 -12.67
N PHE A 279 -6.96 9.47 -11.35
CA PHE A 279 -5.67 9.26 -10.70
C PHE A 279 -5.43 7.77 -10.37
N PRO A 280 -4.30 7.17 -10.81
CA PRO A 280 -3.96 5.77 -10.52
C PRO A 280 -3.93 5.41 -9.03
N GLU A 281 -3.52 6.34 -8.18
CA GLU A 281 -3.41 6.17 -6.72
C GLU A 281 -4.79 5.93 -6.10
N TRP A 282 -5.79 6.72 -6.50
CA TRP A 282 -7.16 6.55 -6.03
C TRP A 282 -7.75 5.20 -6.43
N ARG A 283 -7.48 4.75 -7.66
CA ARG A 283 -7.92 3.44 -8.15
C ARG A 283 -7.29 2.31 -7.33
N THR A 284 -5.97 2.35 -7.18
CA THR A 284 -5.19 1.36 -6.41
C THR A 284 -5.66 1.29 -4.97
N PHE A 285 -5.85 2.44 -4.32
CA PHE A 285 -6.39 2.51 -2.96
C PHE A 285 -7.80 1.93 -2.88
N SER A 286 -8.69 2.35 -3.78
CA SER A 286 -10.09 1.93 -3.80
C SER A 286 -10.23 0.42 -4.00
N GLU A 287 -9.44 -0.18 -4.89
CA GLU A 287 -9.42 -1.63 -5.12
C GLU A 287 -8.95 -2.38 -3.88
N LYS A 288 -7.86 -1.92 -3.24
CA LYS A 288 -7.36 -2.53 -1.99
C LYS A 288 -8.37 -2.42 -0.84
N ALA A 289 -9.02 -1.27 -0.71
CA ALA A 289 -10.03 -1.04 0.33
C ALA A 289 -11.23 -2.00 0.20
N LEU A 290 -11.61 -2.39 -1.02
CA LEU A 290 -12.69 -3.36 -1.24
C LEU A 290 -12.33 -4.78 -0.80
N LEU A 291 -11.04 -5.13 -0.83
CA LEU A 291 -10.52 -6.44 -0.43
C LEU A 291 -10.39 -6.58 1.10
N LEU A 292 -10.45 -5.48 1.84
CA LEU A 292 -10.46 -5.53 3.30
C LEU A 292 -11.85 -5.95 3.79
N ASP A 293 -11.85 -6.98 4.64
CA ASP A 293 -13.03 -7.39 5.39
C ASP A 293 -13.00 -6.68 6.74
N LEU A 294 -13.80 -5.62 6.87
CA LEU A 294 -13.85 -4.75 8.05
C LEU A 294 -15.21 -4.91 8.72
N SER A 295 -15.23 -5.36 9.97
CA SER A 295 -16.42 -5.28 10.81
C SER A 295 -16.52 -3.91 11.50
N SER A 296 -17.69 -3.59 12.07
CA SER A 296 -17.86 -2.39 12.89
C SER A 296 -16.93 -2.38 14.10
N ASP A 297 -16.74 -3.55 14.73
CA ASP A 297 -15.91 -3.71 15.92
C ASP A 297 -14.44 -3.46 15.56
N ASP A 298 -13.99 -3.90 14.39
CA ASP A 298 -12.64 -3.59 13.91
C ASP A 298 -12.44 -2.09 13.71
N ILE A 299 -13.44 -1.39 13.16
CA ILE A 299 -13.39 0.06 12.95
C ILE A 299 -13.30 0.79 14.30
N GLU A 300 -14.08 0.38 15.30
CA GLU A 300 -14.01 0.93 16.66
C GLU A 300 -12.64 0.69 17.32
N ASP A 301 -12.11 -0.53 17.21
CA ASP A 301 -10.80 -0.90 17.74
C ASP A 301 -9.69 -0.04 17.11
N VAL A 302 -9.66 0.09 15.78
CA VAL A 302 -8.67 0.92 15.07
C VAL A 302 -8.81 2.38 15.48
N LYS A 303 -10.04 2.90 15.58
CA LYS A 303 -10.31 4.29 16.00
C LYS A 303 -9.75 4.54 17.40
N ALA A 304 -10.02 3.65 18.35
CA ALA A 304 -9.53 3.77 19.71
C ALA A 304 -7.99 3.76 19.76
N ALA A 305 -7.34 2.86 19.03
CA ALA A 305 -5.88 2.83 18.92
C ALA A 305 -5.32 4.12 18.29
N ALA A 306 -5.94 4.63 17.23
CA ALA A 306 -5.53 5.86 16.55
C ALA A 306 -5.57 7.08 17.48
N LEU A 307 -6.63 7.22 18.29
CA LEU A 307 -6.77 8.31 19.24
C LEU A 307 -5.70 8.22 20.35
N LYS A 308 -5.44 7.02 20.88
CA LYS A 308 -4.36 6.83 21.86
C LYS A 308 -2.98 7.16 21.30
N ILE A 309 -2.70 6.74 20.07
CA ILE A 309 -1.45 7.10 19.36
C ILE A 309 -1.34 8.62 19.22
N SER A 310 -2.42 9.27 18.81
CA SER A 310 -2.46 10.74 18.69
C SER A 310 -2.17 11.43 20.02
N ASP A 311 -2.78 10.97 21.11
CA ASP A 311 -2.54 11.52 22.46
C ASP A 311 -1.11 11.29 22.96
N GLN A 312 -0.51 10.15 22.62
CA GLN A 312 0.91 9.88 22.91
C GLN A 312 1.82 10.80 22.10
N PHE A 313 1.46 11.07 20.84
CA PHE A 313 2.25 11.89 19.93
C PHE A 313 2.27 13.36 20.35
N GLU A 314 1.13 13.90 20.79
CA GLU A 314 1.06 15.27 21.32
C GLU A 314 1.92 15.49 22.56
N ARG A 315 2.06 14.47 23.42
CA ARG A 315 2.92 14.56 24.61
C ARG A 315 4.41 14.63 24.26
N ASN A 316 4.77 14.33 23.01
CA ASN A 316 6.14 14.30 22.51
C ASN A 316 6.36 15.34 21.38
N ALA A 317 5.80 16.54 21.54
CA ALA A 317 5.81 17.61 20.53
C ALA A 317 7.21 18.06 20.04
N GLU A 318 8.28 17.76 20.79
CA GLU A 318 9.65 18.06 20.37
C GLU A 318 10.05 17.28 19.10
N ASN A 319 9.62 16.01 18.99
CA ASN A 319 10.05 15.11 17.91
C ASN A 319 8.92 14.78 16.90
N ILE A 320 7.74 15.39 17.07
CA ILE A 320 6.58 15.16 16.22
C ILE A 320 6.02 16.51 15.80
N ASP A 321 5.72 16.65 14.51
CA ASP A 321 4.99 17.80 13.99
C ASP A 321 3.53 17.78 14.42
N GLU A 322 2.97 18.95 14.77
CA GLU A 322 1.59 19.07 15.25
C GLU A 322 0.55 18.56 14.24
N GLU A 323 0.90 18.56 12.95
CA GLU A 323 0.06 18.05 11.90
C GLU A 323 -0.16 16.54 12.02
N VAL A 324 0.80 15.78 12.54
CA VAL A 324 0.72 14.31 12.63
C VAL A 324 -0.45 13.86 13.51
N PRO A 325 -0.51 14.20 14.83
CA PRO A 325 -1.64 13.79 15.66
C PRO A 325 -2.96 14.43 15.21
N ARG A 326 -2.92 15.67 14.70
CA ARG A 326 -4.12 16.34 14.15
C ARG A 326 -4.71 15.55 12.98
N THR A 327 -3.87 15.08 12.08
CA THR A 327 -4.27 14.31 10.89
C THR A 327 -4.79 12.93 11.25
N ILE A 328 -4.16 12.24 12.22
CA ILE A 328 -4.65 10.94 12.69
C ILE A 328 -6.04 11.08 13.32
N ARG A 329 -6.25 12.08 14.19
CA ARG A 329 -7.58 12.34 14.77
C ARG A 329 -8.61 12.72 13.72
N TYR A 330 -8.20 13.51 12.73
CA TYR A 330 -9.07 13.85 11.63
C TYR A 330 -9.54 12.60 10.89
N LEU A 331 -8.64 11.69 10.50
CA LEU A 331 -9.02 10.42 9.88
C LEU A 331 -9.93 9.57 10.80
N ALA A 332 -9.65 9.56 12.10
CA ALA A 332 -10.50 8.88 13.09
C ALA A 332 -11.91 9.49 13.19
N SER A 333 -12.05 10.81 13.00
CA SER A 333 -13.38 11.46 12.99
C SER A 333 -14.20 11.13 11.74
N LEU A 334 -13.55 10.78 10.62
CA LEU A 334 -14.26 10.37 9.40
C LEU A 334 -15.02 9.04 9.57
N ILE A 335 -14.71 8.28 10.63
CA ILE A 335 -15.32 7.00 10.97
C ILE A 335 -16.11 7.07 12.29
N ASP A 336 -16.65 8.24 12.63
CA ASP A 336 -17.32 8.47 13.91
C ASP A 336 -18.57 7.61 14.15
N ASP A 337 -19.28 7.20 13.09
CA ASP A 337 -20.42 6.29 13.12
C ASP A 337 -20.08 4.96 12.42
N PRO A 338 -19.52 3.97 13.14
CA PRO A 338 -18.99 2.71 12.56
C PRO A 338 -20.00 1.94 11.72
N LEU A 339 -21.30 2.04 12.03
CA LEU A 339 -22.37 1.34 11.30
C LEU A 339 -22.61 1.92 9.90
N LYS A 340 -22.16 3.15 9.65
CA LYS A 340 -22.32 3.85 8.37
C LYS A 340 -21.00 4.07 7.63
N VAL A 341 -19.90 3.58 8.18
CA VAL A 341 -18.58 3.72 7.58
C VAL A 341 -18.50 2.91 6.29
N THR A 342 -18.07 3.57 5.22
CA THR A 342 -17.73 2.87 3.99
C THR A 342 -16.39 2.13 4.16
N LYS A 343 -16.22 0.98 3.49
CA LYS A 343 -14.93 0.25 3.48
C LYS A 343 -13.74 1.14 3.12
N ARG A 344 -13.93 2.10 2.20
CA ARG A 344 -12.89 3.07 1.81
C ARG A 344 -12.50 3.99 2.95
N THR A 345 -13.47 4.52 3.70
CA THR A 345 -13.20 5.40 4.84
C THR A 345 -12.57 4.64 6.02
N GLY A 346 -13.00 3.39 6.29
CA GLY A 346 -12.32 2.54 7.29
C GLY A 346 -10.89 2.19 6.89
N SER A 347 -10.68 1.79 5.63
CA SER A 347 -9.35 1.49 5.08
C SER A 347 -8.41 2.70 5.08
N ALA A 348 -8.94 3.91 4.93
CA ALA A 348 -8.18 5.16 4.97
C ALA A 348 -7.36 5.30 6.26
N LEU A 349 -8.00 5.07 7.41
CA LEU A 349 -7.32 5.12 8.71
C LEU A 349 -6.33 3.97 8.87
N ILE A 350 -6.74 2.74 8.56
CA ILE A 350 -5.90 1.53 8.71
C ILE A 350 -4.61 1.67 7.90
N THR A 351 -4.73 1.98 6.61
CA THR A 351 -3.57 2.08 5.71
C THR A 351 -2.66 3.26 6.05
N SER A 352 -3.22 4.36 6.57
CA SER A 352 -2.40 5.48 7.06
C SER A 352 -1.61 5.08 8.32
N LEU A 353 -2.22 4.37 9.26
CA LEU A 353 -1.53 3.85 10.45
C LEU A 353 -0.51 2.75 10.11
N GLU A 354 -0.80 1.91 9.12
CA GLU A 354 0.17 0.94 8.59
C GLU A 354 1.42 1.64 8.04
N ASN A 355 1.24 2.69 7.23
CA ASN A 355 2.35 3.49 6.72
C ASN A 355 3.13 4.22 7.83
N LEU A 356 2.43 4.73 8.85
CA LEU A 356 3.08 5.30 10.03
C LEU A 356 4.02 4.29 10.69
N LEU A 357 3.51 3.07 10.97
CA LEU A 357 4.34 2.01 11.54
C LEU A 357 5.48 1.63 10.60
N ALA A 358 5.22 1.48 9.30
CA ALA A 358 6.25 1.09 8.34
C ALA A 358 7.40 2.10 8.34
N LYS A 359 7.08 3.40 8.40
CA LYS A 359 8.09 4.46 8.52
C LYS A 359 8.84 4.38 9.85
N LEU A 360 8.14 4.24 10.98
CA LEU A 360 8.76 4.14 12.31
C LEU A 360 9.73 2.95 12.40
N PHE A 361 9.32 1.77 11.91
CA PHE A 361 10.17 0.57 11.91
C PHE A 361 11.32 0.67 10.91
N SER A 362 11.12 1.28 9.74
CA SER A 362 12.20 1.49 8.76
C SER A 362 13.29 2.39 9.33
N VAL A 363 12.90 3.49 9.98
CA VAL A 363 13.86 4.39 10.65
C VAL A 363 14.57 3.68 11.80
N ALA A 364 13.86 2.89 12.61
CA ALA A 364 14.49 2.06 13.62
C ALA A 364 15.52 1.08 13.02
N ALA A 365 15.20 0.44 11.88
CA ALA A 365 16.09 -0.47 11.18
C ALA A 365 17.35 0.23 10.67
N GLU A 366 17.21 1.40 10.04
CA GLU A 366 18.33 2.22 9.54
C GLU A 366 19.29 2.57 10.69
N PHE A 367 18.76 3.06 11.81
CA PHE A 367 19.58 3.41 12.97
C PHE A 367 20.31 2.21 13.59
N LEU A 368 19.63 1.06 13.71
CA LEU A 368 20.25 -0.16 14.22
C LEU A 368 21.38 -0.65 13.30
N GLY A 369 21.29 -0.41 11.99
CA GLY A 369 22.29 -0.77 10.99
C GLY A 369 23.47 0.22 10.93
N ASP A 370 23.20 1.52 11.01
CA ASP A 370 24.22 2.58 10.90
C ASP A 370 25.12 2.68 12.12
N THR A 371 24.63 2.27 13.30
CA THR A 371 25.43 2.13 14.53
C THR A 371 26.64 1.20 14.32
N VAL A 372 26.59 0.30 13.33
CA VAL A 372 27.64 -0.71 13.04
C VAL A 372 28.62 -0.21 11.98
N LYS A 373 28.18 0.66 11.06
CA LYS A 373 28.99 1.10 9.91
C LYS A 373 29.82 2.35 10.18
N LYS A 374 29.49 3.17 11.18
CA LYS A 374 30.23 4.41 11.46
C LYS A 374 30.36 4.72 12.95
N THR A 375 31.39 4.13 13.55
CA THR A 375 32.25 4.78 14.57
C THR A 375 33.03 5.95 13.94
N SER A 376 32.38 6.81 13.13
CA SER A 376 33.00 8.00 12.54
C SER A 376 32.23 9.23 13.01
N GLU A 377 32.71 9.79 14.12
CA GLU A 377 32.79 11.20 14.54
C GLU A 377 31.61 12.19 14.38
N ALA A 378 30.58 11.93 13.57
CA ALA A 378 29.48 12.86 13.29
C ALA A 378 28.10 12.42 13.83
N LEU A 379 27.94 11.15 14.23
CA LEU A 379 26.70 10.61 14.83
C LEU A 379 26.82 10.30 16.33
N SER A 380 27.98 10.58 16.94
CA SER A 380 28.22 10.39 18.39
C SER A 380 27.58 11.46 19.28
N THR A 381 26.91 12.47 18.71
CA THR A 381 26.20 13.47 19.49
C THR A 381 25.02 12.85 20.23
N TRP A 382 24.96 13.05 21.54
CA TRP A 382 23.87 12.69 22.46
C TRP A 382 22.46 12.83 21.87
N THR A 383 22.23 13.83 21.02
CA THR A 383 20.97 14.07 20.30
C THR A 383 20.53 12.92 19.39
N ALA A 384 21.44 12.19 18.73
CA ALA A 384 21.08 11.05 17.89
C ALA A 384 20.54 9.87 18.71
N ARG A 385 21.06 9.67 19.93
CA ARG A 385 20.58 8.63 20.86
C ARG A 385 19.15 8.91 21.33
N ILE A 386 18.82 10.19 21.59
CA ILE A 386 17.48 10.61 22.00
C ILE A 386 16.47 10.30 20.89
N VAL A 387 16.78 10.66 19.65
CA VAL A 387 15.90 10.38 18.50
C VAL A 387 15.68 8.88 18.30
N VAL A 388 16.72 8.06 18.44
CA VAL A 388 16.59 6.60 18.33
C VAL A 388 15.70 6.04 19.44
N ALA A 389 15.95 6.42 20.69
CA ALA A 389 15.14 5.97 21.82
C ALA A 389 13.68 6.40 21.65
N PHE A 390 13.46 7.62 21.16
CA PHE A 390 12.14 8.13 20.82
C PHE A 390 11.48 7.31 19.70
N VAL A 391 12.13 7.11 18.55
CA VAL A 391 11.56 6.34 17.42
C VAL A 391 11.24 4.91 17.83
N VAL A 392 12.15 4.23 18.52
CA VAL A 392 11.96 2.84 18.94
C VAL A 392 10.83 2.73 19.97
N SER A 393 10.82 3.59 20.99
CA SER A 393 9.74 3.58 21.99
C SER A 393 8.38 3.92 21.38
N THR A 394 8.35 4.85 20.42
CA THR A 394 7.15 5.24 19.69
C THR A 394 6.65 4.10 18.78
N ALA A 395 7.56 3.44 18.05
CA ALA A 395 7.24 2.27 17.23
C ALA A 395 6.66 1.14 18.09
N LEU A 396 7.28 0.87 19.24
CA LEU A 396 6.81 -0.16 20.17
C LEU A 396 5.44 0.20 20.78
N ALA A 397 5.25 1.44 21.22
CA ALA A 397 3.98 1.88 21.81
C ALA A 397 2.84 1.85 20.78
N ALA A 398 3.05 2.43 19.59
CA ALA A 398 2.06 2.42 18.52
C ALA A 398 1.78 1.01 18.01
N GLY A 399 2.83 0.18 17.85
CA GLY A 399 2.70 -1.22 17.45
C GLY A 399 1.93 -2.04 18.48
N ALA A 400 2.15 -1.82 19.78
CA ALA A 400 1.41 -2.50 20.85
C ALA A 400 -0.09 -2.17 20.84
N GLU A 401 -0.45 -0.90 20.61
CA GLU A 401 -1.86 -0.49 20.49
C GLU A 401 -2.54 -1.07 19.25
N LEU A 402 -1.81 -1.20 18.13
CA LEU A 402 -2.37 -1.66 16.87
C LEU A 402 -2.34 -3.17 16.69
N THR A 403 -1.43 -3.89 17.35
CA THR A 403 -1.26 -5.35 17.17
C THR A 403 -2.56 -6.16 17.35
N PRO A 404 -3.40 -5.94 18.38
CA PRO A 404 -4.64 -6.71 18.56
C PRO A 404 -5.61 -6.59 17.39
N VAL A 405 -5.57 -5.44 16.71
CA VAL A 405 -6.45 -5.13 15.58
C VAL A 405 -5.82 -5.62 14.29
N PHE A 406 -4.53 -5.35 14.12
CA PHE A 406 -3.75 -5.68 12.93
C PHE A 406 -3.47 -7.18 12.77
N SER A 407 -3.54 -7.97 13.84
CA SER A 407 -3.46 -9.43 13.74
C SER A 407 -4.65 -10.04 12.99
N LYS A 408 -5.77 -9.30 12.87
CA LYS A 408 -6.96 -9.73 12.12
C LYS A 408 -6.77 -9.58 10.60
N PHE A 409 -5.83 -8.75 10.15
CA PHE A 409 -5.58 -8.50 8.72
C PHE A 409 -4.28 -9.12 8.24
N GLN A 410 -4.36 -9.90 7.17
CA GLN A 410 -3.17 -10.54 6.57
C GLN A 410 -2.14 -9.52 6.08
N THR A 411 -2.56 -8.33 5.66
CA THR A 411 -1.68 -7.28 5.15
C THR A 411 -0.77 -6.70 6.23
N THR A 412 -1.19 -6.71 7.50
CA THR A 412 -0.47 -6.12 8.63
C THR A 412 0.21 -7.15 9.53
N ALA A 413 0.23 -8.42 9.14
CA ALA A 413 0.86 -9.50 9.91
C ALA A 413 2.38 -9.28 10.16
N TRP A 414 3.02 -8.43 9.36
CA TRP A 414 4.42 -8.04 9.53
C TRP A 414 4.66 -7.20 10.80
N VAL A 415 3.65 -6.48 11.30
CA VAL A 415 3.79 -5.59 12.46
C VAL A 415 4.15 -6.37 13.72
N GLN A 416 3.46 -7.49 13.97
CA GLN A 416 3.78 -8.36 15.12
C GLN A 416 5.21 -8.88 15.03
N LYS A 417 5.65 -9.32 13.84
CA LYS A 417 7.03 -9.79 13.63
C LYS A 417 8.05 -8.68 13.87
N ALA A 418 7.76 -7.45 13.43
CA ALA A 418 8.63 -6.30 13.63
C ALA A 418 8.74 -5.90 15.12
N MET A 419 7.63 -5.96 15.84
CA MET A 419 7.59 -5.79 17.30
C MET A 419 8.44 -6.83 18.02
N GLU A 420 8.31 -8.10 17.66
CA GLU A 420 9.11 -9.20 18.22
C GLU A 420 10.61 -9.01 17.98
N VAL A 421 11.00 -8.50 16.81
CA VAL A 421 12.40 -8.19 16.49
C VAL A 421 12.91 -7.07 17.41
N LEU A 422 12.18 -5.95 17.53
CA LEU A 422 12.58 -4.83 18.39
C LEU A 422 12.66 -5.21 19.88
N ASN A 423 11.71 -6.01 20.37
CA ASN A 423 11.70 -6.47 21.76
C ASN A 423 12.90 -7.37 22.13
N LYS A 424 13.52 -8.01 21.14
CA LYS A 424 14.70 -8.89 21.33
C LYS A 424 16.04 -8.15 21.16
N VAL A 425 16.02 -6.86 20.84
CA VAL A 425 17.26 -6.07 20.71
C VAL A 425 17.81 -5.74 22.09
N GLU A 426 19.07 -6.08 22.34
CA GLU A 426 19.78 -5.63 23.54
C GLU A 426 20.05 -4.12 23.44
N LEU A 427 19.11 -3.30 23.92
CA LEU A 427 19.29 -1.87 24.10
C LEU A 427 20.07 -1.64 25.40
N LYS A 428 21.37 -1.98 25.41
CA LYS A 428 22.28 -1.44 26.44
C LYS A 428 22.38 0.07 26.23
N VAL A 429 21.59 0.81 27.01
CA VAL A 429 21.75 2.25 27.17
C VAL A 429 22.86 2.43 28.21
N GLU A 430 24.10 2.50 27.74
CA GLU A 430 25.24 2.97 28.53
C GLU A 430 25.28 4.50 28.58
#